data_AF-A0A7Y9X9F5-F1
#
_entry.id   AF-A0A7Y9X9F5-F1
#
_cell.length_a   1.000
_cell.length_b   1.000
_cell.length_c   1.000
_cell.angle_alpha   90.00
_cell.angle_beta   90.00
_cell.angle_gamma   90.00
#
_symmetry.space_group_name_H-M   'P 1'
#
loop_
_entity.id
_entity.type
_entity.pdbx_description
1 polymer ?
#
loop_
_entity_poly.entity_id
_entity_poly.type
_entity_poly.pdbx_seq_one_letter_code
_entity_poly.pdbx_strand_id
1 'polypeptide(L)' 'MAYTDLSGVRRLPHRMGWTNQLPARQSLERDGDAIAEWVERTWPDIEKGPATGRGSASPTNRGPR' A
#
# COMPACT_ATOMS: atom_id res chain seq x y z
N MET A 1 -10.79 -1.23 25.23
CA MET A 1 -9.81 -0.44 24.45
C MET A 1 -9.68 -1.10 23.08
N ALA A 2 -10.52 -0.72 22.12
CA ALA A 2 -10.50 -1.32 20.79
C ALA A 2 -9.38 -0.68 19.97
N TYR A 3 -8.27 -1.39 19.77
CA TYR A 3 -7.17 -0.96 18.89
C TYR A 3 -7.49 -1.27 17.42
N THR A 4 -8.75 -1.12 17.02
CA THR A 4 -9.30 -1.61 15.75
C THR A 4 -9.57 -0.46 14.78
N ASP A 5 -8.80 0.62 14.87
CA ASP A 5 -8.72 1.59 13.79
C ASP A 5 -7.45 1.30 12.97
N LEU A 6 -7.58 1.21 11.64
CA LEU A 6 -6.48 0.89 10.73
C LEU A 6 -5.30 1.87 10.88
N SER A 7 -5.56 3.09 11.36
CA SER A 7 -4.50 4.05 11.61
C SER A 7 -3.60 3.68 12.79
N GLY A 8 -4.06 2.83 13.71
CA GLY A 8 -3.26 2.30 14.84
C GLY A 8 -2.02 1.54 14.38
N VAL A 9 -2.11 0.81 13.26
CA VAL A 9 -1.01 0.04 12.65
C VAL A 9 0.18 0.94 12.29
N ARG A 10 -0.07 2.16 11.83
CA ARG A 10 0.98 3.14 11.48
C ARG A 10 1.35 4.05 12.65
N ARG A 11 0.37 4.51 13.42
CA ARG A 11 0.58 5.54 14.46
C ARG A 11 1.31 4.99 15.69
N LEU A 12 1.06 3.75 16.09
CA LEU A 12 1.68 3.17 17.28
C LEU A 12 3.20 2.97 17.11
N PRO A 13 3.71 2.33 16.04
CA PRO A 13 5.15 2.20 15.83
C PRO A 13 5.88 3.54 15.79
N HIS A 14 5.31 4.55 15.10
CA HIS A 14 5.92 5.87 15.05
C HIS A 14 6.00 6.55 16.42
N ARG A 15 4.98 6.40 17.28
CA ARG A 15 5.04 6.92 18.67
C ARG A 15 6.10 6.22 19.51
N MET A 16 6.42 4.96 19.19
CA MET A 16 7.51 4.20 19.82
C MET A 16 8.88 4.48 19.19
N GLY A 17 8.98 5.45 18.28
CA GLY A 17 10.24 5.80 17.60
C GLY A 17 10.63 4.85 16.48
N TRP A 18 9.75 3.93 16.06
CA TRP A 18 10.04 3.01 14.97
C TRP A 18 9.78 3.69 13.62
N THR A 19 10.68 3.43 12.67
CA THR A 19 10.60 3.90 11.29
C THR A 19 10.48 2.71 10.34
N ASN A 20 9.92 2.94 9.15
CA ASN A 20 9.93 1.93 8.09
C ASN A 20 11.38 1.59 7.75
N GLN A 21 11.76 0.33 7.99
CA GLN A 21 13.11 -0.14 7.69
C GLN A 21 13.23 -0.41 6.19
N LEU A 22 14.30 0.10 5.59
CA LEU A 22 14.69 -0.31 4.24
C LEU A 22 15.61 -1.53 4.34
N PRO A 23 15.49 -2.49 3.42
CA PRO A 23 16.46 -3.57 3.33
C PRO A 23 17.86 -2.98 3.17
N ALA A 24 18.80 -3.41 4.02
CA ALA A 24 20.20 -2.96 3.95
C ALA A 24 20.90 -3.38 2.64
N ARG A 25 20.35 -4.39 1.95
CA ARG A 25 20.86 -4.90 0.68
C ARG A 25 19.70 -5.23 -0.26
N GLN A 26 19.99 -5.18 -1.55
CA GLN A 26 19.04 -5.61 -2.57
C GLN A 26 18.89 -7.14 -2.56
N SER A 27 17.71 -7.63 -2.98
CA SER A 27 17.50 -9.06 -3.19
C SER A 27 18.43 -9.56 -4.29
N LEU A 28 18.99 -10.76 -4.12
CA LEU A 28 19.84 -11.41 -5.13
C LEU A 28 19.04 -11.73 -6.40
N GLU A 29 17.73 -11.94 -6.26
CA GLU A 29 16.81 -12.26 -7.36
C GLU A 29 16.31 -10.99 -8.07
N ARG A 30 16.70 -9.79 -7.61
CA ARG A 30 16.19 -8.53 -8.15
C ARG A 30 16.75 -8.27 -9.55
N ASP A 31 15.91 -8.41 -10.56
CA ASP A 31 16.20 -7.97 -11.93
C ASP A 31 15.86 -6.48 -12.08
N GLY A 32 16.90 -5.66 -12.26
CA GLY A 32 16.74 -4.20 -12.40
C GLY A 32 16.09 -3.77 -13.70
N ASP A 33 16.38 -4.48 -14.80
CA ASP A 33 15.91 -4.12 -16.13
C ASP A 33 14.44 -4.52 -16.30
N ALA A 34 14.07 -5.71 -15.81
CA ALA A 34 12.66 -6.13 -15.78
C ALA A 34 11.80 -5.19 -14.91
N ILE A 35 12.35 -4.68 -13.80
CA ILE A 35 11.65 -3.68 -12.97
C ILE A 35 11.50 -2.36 -13.72
N ALA A 36 12.56 -1.87 -14.38
CA ALA A 36 12.50 -0.63 -15.14
C ALA A 36 11.45 -0.71 -16.27
N GLU A 37 11.45 -1.81 -17.03
CA GLU A 37 10.45 -2.06 -18.06
C GLU A 37 9.03 -2.12 -17.47
N TRP A 38 8.84 -2.81 -16.34
CA TRP A 38 7.54 -2.88 -15.69
C TRP A 38 7.04 -1.51 -15.22
N VAL A 39 7.93 -0.69 -14.65
CA VAL A 39 7.61 0.68 -14.21
C VAL A 39 7.20 1.53 -15.41
N GLU A 40 7.87 1.41 -16.55
CA GLU A 40 7.51 2.18 -17.73
C GLU A 40 6.18 1.72 -18.34
N ARG A 41 5.97 0.41 -18.44
CA ARG A 41 4.88 -0.17 -19.24
C ARG A 41 3.60 -0.43 -18.48
N THR A 42 3.68 -0.78 -17.20
CA THR A 42 2.53 -1.28 -16.42
C THR A 42 2.11 -0.29 -15.33
N TRP A 43 3.07 0.39 -14.69
CA TRP A 43 2.76 1.32 -13.60
C TRP A 43 1.75 2.42 -13.99
N PRO A 44 1.83 3.06 -15.17
CA PRO A 44 0.88 4.12 -15.53
C PRO A 44 -0.58 3.65 -15.53
N ASP A 45 -0.84 2.38 -15.85
CA ASP A 45 -2.22 1.86 -15.90
C ASP A 45 -2.75 1.50 -14.52
N ILE A 46 -1.87 1.07 -13.60
CA ILE A 46 -2.21 0.90 -12.19
C ILE A 46 -2.49 2.26 -11.54
N GLU A 47 -1.66 3.26 -11.82
CA GLU A 47 -1.76 4.60 -11.23
C GLU A 47 -3.02 5.34 -11.67
N LYS A 48 -3.43 5.21 -12.95
CA LYS A 48 -4.72 5.73 -13.44
C LYS A 48 -5.92 5.14 -12.68
N GLY A 49 -5.75 3.97 -12.07
CA GLY A 49 -6.82 3.21 -11.45
C GLY A 49 -7.80 2.62 -12.48
N PRO A 50 -8.74 1.78 -12.04
CA PRO A 50 -9.72 1.20 -12.95
C PRO A 50 -10.58 2.29 -13.60
N ALA A 51 -10.72 2.26 -14.93
CA ALA A 51 -11.62 3.15 -15.67
C ALA A 51 -13.06 2.95 -15.17
N THR A 52 -13.50 3.80 -14.23
CA THR A 52 -14.80 3.77 -13.55
C THR A 52 -15.38 2.35 -13.43
N GLY A 53 -14.62 1.44 -12.83
CA GLY A 53 -15.05 0.07 -12.56
C GLY A 53 -15.91 0.04 -11.30
N ARG A 54 -16.97 -0.78 -11.33
CA ARG A 54 -17.91 -1.07 -10.23
C ARG A 54 -17.23 -0.91 -8.87
N GLY A 55 -17.79 -0.04 -8.03
CA GLY A 55 -17.29 0.19 -6.67
C GLY A 55 -17.17 -1.11 -5.86
N SER A 56 -16.47 -1.03 -4.74
CA SER A 56 -16.23 -2.15 -3.81
C SER A 56 -17.40 -3.14 -3.76
N ALA A 57 -17.11 -4.44 -3.92
CA ALA A 57 -18.10 -5.51 -3.81
C ALA A 57 -18.77 -5.59 -2.42
N SER A 58 -18.30 -4.80 -1.45
CA SER A 58 -18.82 -4.76 -0.09
C SER A 58 -19.34 -3.37 0.25
N PRO A 59 -20.65 -3.23 0.57
CA PRO A 59 -21.18 -2.02 1.20
C PRO A 59 -20.56 -1.90 2.60
N THR A 60 -19.67 -0.94 2.80
CA THR A 60 -19.28 -0.56 4.16
C THR A 60 -20.39 0.30 4.73
N ASN A 61 -21.13 -0.27 5.67
CA ASN A 61 -22.20 0.43 6.37
C ASN A 61 -21.57 1.52 7.26
N ARG A 62 -21.71 2.79 6.87
CA ARG A 62 -21.33 3.92 7.74
C ARG A 62 -22.38 3.99 8.85
N GLY A 63 -22.03 3.50 10.04
CA GLY A 63 -22.84 3.67 11.23
C GLY A 63 -23.14 5.15 11.52
N PRO A 64 -24.23 5.46 12.24
CA PRO A 64 -24.65 6.83 12.47
C PRO A 64 -23.60 7.62 13.28
N ARG A 65 -23.53 8.93 13.01
CA ARG A 65 -22.66 9.89 13.67
C ARG A 65 -23.15 10.26 15.06
#